data_AF-A0A8S2MJF8-F1
#
_entry.id   AF-A0A8S2MJF8-F1
#
_cell.length_a   1.000
_cell.length_b   1.000
_cell.length_c   1.000
_cell.angle_alpha   90.00
_cell.angle_beta   90.00
_cell.angle_gamma   90.00
#
_symmetry.space_group_name_H-M   'P 1'
#
loop_
_entity.id
_entity.type
_entity.pdbx_description
1 polymer ?
#
loop_
_entity_poly.entity_id
_entity_poly.type
_entity_poly.pdbx_seq_one_letter_code
_entity_poly.pdbx_strand_id
1 'polypeptide(L)'
;MKSFTLGYNILGDGTPQQLIPMLTGFKETELPSTLYRDRNASFVNIYPFVWNQYRQQGYVTGYAEDRLEYGIWTFRLKGFNETPTDHYLSPFYRMETTKALLHKPNSHCIRNQTSFDLFLSYIDQFWSSYPENKKFFFAFFKQYTHDGYTATSVLDSSLVEFLKKFNQFDDYKKTIIVIMTDHGARFSTARESSQGKLEERLPFMSFVFPKLFQTKYSKAIKVLQQNIYRLTTPFDIHATLLSLLNMNQINYTVNHNIKQRNISLFNLIPARRTCDDIDLEPHWCSCLQWESLNINDTIVKEATTNIISYINKQLLSIENSLCHQLQLLSIENAQMYQPNQALLTFSRSSDIDGRVPEYGDNSTDIIFYQITFKTQPNNAIYEATTQYSNRSHSFTTDLNHISRLNAYKSSASCIEKSHSHLRKFCHCIK
;
A
#
# COMPACT_ATOMS: atom_id res chain seq x y z
N MET A 1 -16.02 11.09 0.95
CA MET A 1 -14.79 10.97 0.14
C MET A 1 -14.03 9.77 0.67
N LYS A 2 -13.54 8.90 -0.21
CA LYS A 2 -12.61 7.82 0.14
C LYS A 2 -11.21 8.31 -0.23
N SER A 3 -10.27 8.28 0.70
CA SER A 3 -8.89 8.68 0.46
C SER A 3 -8.00 7.44 0.59
N PHE A 4 -7.33 7.06 -0.50
CA PHE A 4 -6.37 5.97 -0.54
C PHE A 4 -4.97 6.56 -0.39
N THR A 5 -4.14 6.07 0.52
CA THR A 5 -2.75 6.55 0.65
C THR A 5 -1.85 5.70 -0.23
N LEU A 6 -1.64 6.14 -1.48
CA LEU A 6 -0.87 5.40 -2.50
C LEU A 6 0.63 5.34 -2.18
N GLY A 7 1.15 6.27 -1.38
CA GLY A 7 2.54 6.25 -0.91
C GLY A 7 2.74 5.63 0.47
N TYR A 8 1.79 4.86 1.01
CA TYR A 8 1.93 4.21 2.32
C TYR A 8 2.89 3.02 2.26
N ASN A 9 3.96 3.09 3.04
CA ASN A 9 5.09 2.16 3.03
C ASN A 9 5.25 1.46 4.38
N ILE A 10 5.61 0.18 4.34
CA ILE A 10 5.95 -0.61 5.53
C ILE A 10 7.25 -0.15 6.23
N LEU A 11 7.48 -0.62 7.46
CA LEU A 11 8.71 -0.38 8.23
C LEU A 11 9.53 -1.65 8.50
N GLY A 12 9.07 -2.81 8.04
CA GLY A 12 9.62 -4.11 8.48
C GLY A 12 8.93 -5.32 7.85
N ASP A 13 9.44 -6.53 8.06
CA ASP A 13 8.93 -7.75 7.40
C ASP A 13 7.59 -8.24 7.97
N GLY A 14 7.22 -7.85 9.18
CA GLY A 14 6.15 -8.49 9.94
C GLY A 14 5.12 -7.53 10.52
N THR A 15 3.97 -8.11 10.90
CA THR A 15 2.86 -7.39 11.52
C THR A 15 3.27 -6.50 12.70
N PRO A 16 4.10 -6.96 13.67
CA PRO A 16 4.46 -6.09 14.80
C PRO A 16 5.29 -4.87 14.37
N GLN A 17 6.12 -4.99 13.33
CA GLN A 17 6.90 -3.87 12.80
C GLN A 17 6.02 -2.77 12.20
N GLN A 18 4.76 -3.08 11.84
CA GLN A 18 3.80 -2.08 11.38
C GLN A 18 2.91 -1.59 12.51
N LEU A 19 2.35 -2.53 13.27
CA LEU A 19 1.33 -2.21 14.25
C LEU A 19 1.89 -1.62 15.54
N ILE A 20 3.12 -1.95 15.95
CA ILE A 20 3.75 -1.28 17.11
C ILE A 20 3.97 0.21 16.80
N PRO A 21 4.64 0.61 15.69
CA PRO A 21 4.74 2.03 15.34
C PRO A 21 3.40 2.72 15.14
N MET A 22 2.44 2.07 14.47
CA MET A 22 1.11 2.64 14.24
C MET A 22 0.35 2.93 15.54
N LEU A 23 0.43 2.01 16.50
CA LEU A 23 -0.37 2.08 17.72
C LEU A 23 0.38 2.71 18.89
N THR A 24 1.71 2.85 18.85
CA THR A 24 2.51 3.40 19.96
C THR A 24 3.36 4.61 19.59
N GLY A 25 3.65 4.80 18.31
CA GLY A 25 4.58 5.83 17.84
C GLY A 25 6.06 5.46 17.93
N PHE A 26 6.37 4.22 18.35
CA PHE A 26 7.74 3.73 18.55
C PHE A 26 8.02 2.47 17.72
N LYS A 27 9.28 2.25 17.33
CA LYS A 27 9.76 0.93 16.91
C LYS A 27 9.76 0.00 18.12
N GLU A 28 9.63 -1.30 17.91
CA GLU A 28 9.74 -2.27 19.01
C GLU A 28 11.07 -2.16 19.76
N THR A 29 12.16 -1.87 19.07
CA THR A 29 13.50 -1.70 19.65
C THR A 29 13.64 -0.44 20.50
N GLU A 30 12.70 0.49 20.42
CA GLU A 30 12.65 1.71 21.25
C GLU A 30 11.80 1.51 22.52
N LEU A 31 11.17 0.34 22.66
CA LEU A 31 10.31 -0.01 23.79
C LEU A 31 10.96 -1.09 24.68
N PRO A 32 10.51 -1.23 25.95
CA PRO A 32 10.92 -2.34 26.79
C PRO A 32 10.65 -3.69 26.12
N SER A 33 11.57 -4.64 26.26
CA SER A 33 11.40 -5.97 25.68
C SER A 33 10.13 -6.65 26.22
N THR A 34 9.32 -7.17 25.30
CA THR A 34 8.14 -8.00 25.61
C THR A 34 8.23 -9.37 24.93
N LEU A 35 9.42 -9.75 24.45
CA LEU A 35 9.66 -11.01 23.76
C LEU A 35 9.48 -12.20 24.70
N TYR A 36 8.80 -13.26 24.24
CA TYR A 36 8.63 -14.48 25.03
C TYR A 36 9.96 -15.13 25.41
N ARG A 37 10.95 -15.08 24.50
CA ARG A 37 12.30 -15.65 24.67
C ARG A 37 13.18 -14.88 25.67
N ASP A 38 12.81 -13.66 26.01
CA ASP A 38 13.54 -12.86 26.99
C ASP A 38 12.96 -13.10 28.40
N ARG A 39 13.82 -13.64 29.28
CA ARG A 39 13.43 -13.96 30.66
C ARG A 39 13.03 -12.72 31.46
N ASN A 40 13.63 -11.56 31.15
CA ASN A 40 13.38 -10.30 31.84
C ASN A 40 12.32 -9.43 31.16
N ALA A 41 11.74 -9.90 30.05
CA ALA A 41 10.72 -9.15 29.32
C ALA A 41 9.45 -8.94 30.13
N SER A 42 8.80 -7.79 29.92
CA SER A 42 7.49 -7.46 30.47
C SER A 42 6.35 -8.01 29.59
N PHE A 43 5.11 -7.92 30.07
CA PHE A 43 3.93 -8.10 29.21
C PHE A 43 3.71 -6.86 28.33
N VAL A 44 2.98 -7.04 27.23
CA VAL A 44 2.73 -6.01 26.22
C VAL A 44 1.96 -4.80 26.80
N ASN A 45 1.31 -4.96 27.95
CA ASN A 45 0.65 -3.91 28.73
C ASN A 45 1.53 -2.67 28.98
N ILE A 46 2.86 -2.81 28.99
CA ILE A 46 3.80 -1.70 29.22
C ILE A 46 3.86 -0.70 28.04
N TYR A 47 3.39 -1.07 26.86
CA TYR A 47 3.49 -0.22 25.67
C TYR A 47 2.52 0.98 25.74
N PRO A 48 2.93 2.16 25.24
CA PRO A 48 2.13 3.38 25.28
C PRO A 48 1.10 3.39 24.13
N PHE A 49 0.17 2.45 24.14
CA PHE A 49 -0.82 2.33 23.07
C PHE A 49 -1.72 3.57 22.94
N VAL A 50 -2.06 3.92 21.70
CA VAL A 50 -2.90 5.07 21.34
C VAL A 50 -4.30 4.95 21.95
N TRP A 51 -4.83 3.73 22.10
CA TRP A 51 -6.12 3.52 22.77
C TRP A 51 -6.12 3.97 24.24
N ASN A 52 -4.96 4.00 24.91
CA ASN A 52 -4.86 4.56 26.26
C ASN A 52 -5.14 6.07 26.26
N GLN A 53 -4.67 6.79 25.25
CA GLN A 53 -4.97 8.21 25.06
C GLN A 53 -6.45 8.44 24.74
N TYR A 54 -7.04 7.60 23.89
CA TYR A 54 -8.49 7.63 23.63
C TYR A 54 -9.31 7.38 24.91
N ARG A 55 -8.96 6.36 25.69
CA ARG A 55 -9.61 6.07 26.98
C ARG A 55 -9.53 7.26 27.93
N GLN A 56 -8.35 7.89 28.07
CA GLN A 56 -8.18 9.09 28.89
C GLN A 56 -9.05 10.27 28.44
N GLN A 57 -9.40 10.34 27.15
CA GLN A 57 -10.31 11.34 26.59
C GLN A 57 -11.80 10.91 26.62
N GLY A 58 -12.13 9.87 27.39
CA GLY A 58 -13.49 9.40 27.63
C GLY A 58 -14.07 8.53 26.52
N TYR A 59 -13.23 7.94 25.66
CA TYR A 59 -13.70 6.98 24.66
C TYR A 59 -13.85 5.60 25.29
N VAL A 60 -14.93 4.90 24.92
CA VAL A 60 -15.02 3.45 25.09
C VAL A 60 -14.09 2.81 24.06
N THR A 61 -13.21 1.92 24.52
CA THR A 61 -12.15 1.32 23.71
C THR A 61 -12.40 -0.16 23.44
N GLY A 62 -12.08 -0.61 22.24
CA GLY A 62 -12.16 -2.01 21.86
C GLY A 62 -10.94 -2.49 21.08
N TYR A 63 -10.56 -3.75 21.32
CA TYR A 63 -9.52 -4.47 20.59
C TYR A 63 -10.01 -5.87 20.23
N ALA A 64 -9.91 -6.23 18.95
CA ALA A 64 -10.22 -7.56 18.48
C ALA A 64 -9.16 -8.10 17.52
N GLU A 65 -8.81 -9.37 17.72
CA GLU A 65 -7.89 -10.10 16.86
C GLU A 65 -8.27 -11.59 16.85
N ASP A 66 -8.29 -12.20 15.65
CA ASP A 66 -8.44 -13.63 15.45
C ASP A 66 -7.06 -14.35 15.41
N ARG A 67 -7.06 -15.69 15.29
CA ARG A 67 -5.84 -16.50 15.09
C ARG A 67 -4.66 -16.12 15.99
N LEU A 68 -4.88 -16.32 17.29
CA LEU A 68 -3.93 -15.92 18.34
C LEU A 68 -2.64 -16.76 18.34
N GLU A 69 -2.64 -17.93 17.71
CA GLU A 69 -1.44 -18.76 17.56
C GLU A 69 -0.36 -18.09 16.69
N TYR A 70 -0.75 -17.15 15.82
CA TYR A 70 0.14 -16.20 15.14
C TYR A 70 -0.34 -14.76 15.39
N GLY A 71 -0.72 -14.47 16.63
CA GLY A 71 -1.20 -13.16 17.04
C GLY A 71 -0.11 -12.07 17.01
N ILE A 72 -0.51 -10.83 16.73
CA ILE A 72 0.32 -9.62 16.75
C ILE A 72 1.12 -9.56 18.06
N TRP A 73 0.43 -9.81 19.18
CA TRP A 73 0.98 -9.71 20.53
C TRP A 73 1.29 -11.05 21.17
N THR A 74 0.86 -12.18 20.59
CA THR A 74 0.93 -13.49 21.26
C THR A 74 1.80 -14.50 20.54
N PHE A 75 2.21 -14.24 19.29
CA PHE A 75 3.08 -15.16 18.56
C PHE A 75 4.50 -15.18 19.15
N ARG A 76 5.18 -14.02 19.14
CA ARG A 76 6.56 -13.88 19.63
C ARG A 76 6.69 -13.03 20.90
N LEU A 77 5.64 -12.30 21.24
CA LEU A 77 5.59 -11.45 22.44
C LEU A 77 4.81 -12.17 23.55
N LYS A 78 5.01 -11.75 24.81
CA LYS A 78 4.33 -12.33 25.99
C LYS A 78 2.82 -12.08 26.03
N GLY A 79 2.29 -11.29 25.11
CA GLY A 79 0.90 -10.89 25.07
C GLY A 79 0.51 -9.96 26.20
N PHE A 80 -0.79 -9.76 26.31
CA PHE A 80 -1.39 -9.01 27.41
C PHE A 80 -1.67 -9.94 28.60
N ASN A 81 -1.26 -9.56 29.81
CA ASN A 81 -1.65 -10.22 31.07
C ASN A 81 -2.90 -9.60 31.71
N GLU A 82 -3.22 -8.36 31.36
CA GLU A 82 -4.46 -7.66 31.73
C GLU A 82 -5.21 -7.22 30.48
N THR A 83 -6.52 -7.05 30.57
CA THR A 83 -7.37 -6.61 29.46
C THR A 83 -6.93 -5.22 28.97
N PRO A 84 -6.49 -5.05 27.70
CA PRO A 84 -5.89 -3.79 27.24
C PRO A 84 -6.92 -2.68 26.96
N THR A 85 -8.13 -3.07 26.59
CA THR A 85 -9.25 -2.21 26.15
C THR A 85 -10.52 -2.57 26.95
N ASP A 86 -11.54 -1.74 26.91
CA ASP A 86 -12.79 -2.01 27.65
C ASP A 86 -13.53 -3.22 27.07
N HIS A 87 -13.35 -3.45 25.77
CA HIS A 87 -13.81 -4.62 25.03
C HIS A 87 -12.63 -5.35 24.40
N TYR A 88 -12.49 -6.65 24.69
CA TYR A 88 -11.36 -7.46 24.22
C TYR A 88 -11.85 -8.82 23.73
N LEU A 89 -11.74 -9.10 22.42
CA LEU A 89 -12.30 -10.32 21.83
C LEU A 89 -11.42 -11.56 22.03
N SER A 90 -10.13 -11.42 22.30
CA SER A 90 -9.22 -12.58 22.36
C SER A 90 -9.63 -13.69 23.34
N PRO A 91 -10.24 -13.44 24.52
CA PRO A 91 -10.76 -14.51 25.37
C PRO A 91 -11.69 -15.48 24.64
N PHE A 92 -12.55 -15.02 23.73
CA PHE A 92 -13.42 -15.87 22.91
C PHE A 92 -12.62 -16.85 22.05
N TYR A 93 -11.55 -16.37 21.40
CA TYR A 93 -10.68 -17.20 20.57
C TYR A 93 -9.75 -18.12 21.40
N ARG A 94 -9.54 -17.82 22.69
CA ARG A 94 -8.78 -18.69 23.61
C ARG A 94 -9.61 -19.84 24.16
N MET A 95 -10.94 -19.78 24.10
CA MET A 95 -11.80 -20.87 24.55
C MET A 95 -11.51 -22.15 23.77
N GLU A 96 -11.35 -23.27 24.47
CA GLU A 96 -10.99 -24.57 23.87
C GLU A 96 -12.01 -25.03 22.81
N THR A 97 -13.30 -24.75 23.03
CA THR A 97 -14.35 -25.04 22.06
C THR A 97 -14.18 -24.23 20.76
N THR A 98 -13.83 -22.95 20.86
CA THR A 98 -13.57 -22.08 19.70
C THR A 98 -12.31 -22.53 18.96
N LYS A 99 -11.22 -22.79 19.70
CA LYS A 99 -9.97 -23.31 19.11
C LYS A 99 -10.23 -24.61 18.35
N ALA A 100 -10.95 -25.56 18.95
CA ALA A 100 -11.25 -26.85 18.34
C ALA A 100 -12.07 -26.74 17.04
N LEU A 101 -12.89 -25.69 16.88
CA LEU A 101 -13.62 -25.44 15.64
C LEU A 101 -12.70 -24.82 14.56
N LEU A 102 -11.82 -23.90 14.95
CA LEU A 102 -10.94 -23.16 14.04
C LEU A 102 -9.66 -23.92 13.63
N HIS A 103 -9.35 -25.06 14.25
CA HIS A 103 -8.19 -25.89 13.87
C HIS A 103 -8.57 -27.08 12.96
N LYS A 104 -9.82 -27.18 12.51
CA LYS A 104 -10.27 -28.25 11.59
C LYS A 104 -9.94 -27.93 10.12
N PRO A 105 -9.90 -28.94 9.22
CA PRO A 105 -9.64 -28.74 7.79
C PRO A 105 -10.62 -27.77 7.09
N ASN A 106 -11.81 -27.54 7.66
CA ASN A 106 -12.78 -26.51 7.25
C ASN A 106 -12.94 -25.44 8.35
N SER A 107 -11.84 -24.79 8.73
CA SER A 107 -11.71 -23.85 9.86
C SER A 107 -12.38 -22.48 9.69
N HIS A 108 -13.14 -22.29 8.62
CA HIS A 108 -13.66 -20.98 8.24
C HIS A 108 -14.99 -20.62 8.90
N CYS A 109 -15.68 -21.59 9.51
CA CYS A 109 -16.99 -21.38 10.12
C CYS A 109 -17.01 -21.81 11.59
N ILE A 110 -17.75 -21.06 12.41
CA ILE A 110 -18.10 -21.44 13.77
C ILE A 110 -19.60 -21.71 13.76
N ARG A 111 -19.97 -22.99 13.80
CA ARG A 111 -21.34 -23.46 13.56
C ARG A 111 -21.85 -23.02 12.18
N ASN A 112 -22.90 -22.20 12.12
CA ASN A 112 -23.58 -21.78 10.90
C ASN A 112 -23.15 -20.40 10.39
N GLN A 113 -22.17 -19.76 11.02
CA GLN A 113 -21.65 -18.46 10.61
C GLN A 113 -20.18 -18.57 10.21
N THR A 114 -19.74 -17.75 9.26
CA THR A 114 -18.31 -17.65 8.98
C THR A 114 -17.60 -16.97 10.16
N SER A 115 -16.32 -17.27 10.34
CA SER A 115 -15.47 -16.65 11.36
C SER A 115 -15.37 -15.13 11.18
N PHE A 116 -15.43 -14.66 9.93
CA PHE A 116 -15.42 -13.23 9.60
C PHE A 116 -16.75 -12.55 9.93
N ASP A 117 -17.89 -13.17 9.63
CA ASP A 117 -19.20 -12.62 10.00
C ASP A 117 -19.34 -12.46 11.51
N LEU A 118 -18.87 -13.47 12.27
CA LEU A 118 -18.84 -13.38 13.73
C LEU A 118 -17.94 -12.25 14.22
N PHE A 119 -16.77 -12.09 13.62
CA PHE A 119 -15.85 -10.99 13.94
C PHE A 119 -16.47 -9.62 13.68
N LEU A 120 -17.10 -9.42 12.51
CA LEU A 120 -17.84 -8.20 12.17
C LEU A 120 -19.04 -7.98 13.08
N SER A 121 -19.75 -9.05 13.48
CA SER A 121 -20.90 -8.96 14.39
C SER A 121 -20.49 -8.44 15.77
N TYR A 122 -19.29 -8.80 16.25
CA TYR A 122 -18.76 -8.28 17.51
C TYR A 122 -18.49 -6.77 17.43
N ILE A 123 -17.88 -6.31 16.33
CA ILE A 123 -17.66 -4.88 16.08
C ILE A 123 -19.00 -4.14 16.01
N ASP A 124 -19.99 -4.72 15.34
CA ASP A 124 -21.33 -4.13 15.20
C ASP A 124 -22.06 -4.01 16.54
N GLN A 125 -22.00 -5.05 17.38
CA GLN A 125 -22.55 -5.02 18.72
C GLN A 125 -21.86 -3.97 19.59
N PHE A 126 -20.54 -3.90 19.57
CA PHE A 126 -19.79 -2.84 20.25
C PHE A 126 -20.26 -1.44 19.82
N TRP A 127 -20.44 -1.22 18.52
CA TRP A 127 -20.86 0.10 18.02
C TRP A 127 -22.26 0.48 18.51
N SER A 128 -23.16 -0.50 18.54
CA SER A 128 -24.57 -0.34 18.89
C SER A 128 -24.83 -0.24 20.39
N SER A 129 -23.96 -0.84 21.23
CA SER A 129 -24.11 -0.80 22.70
C SER A 129 -23.75 0.55 23.32
N TYR A 130 -23.09 1.43 22.58
CA TYR A 130 -22.61 2.73 23.08
C TYR A 130 -23.00 3.88 22.15
N PRO A 131 -24.30 4.14 21.90
CA PRO A 131 -24.74 5.13 20.91
C PRO A 131 -24.28 6.56 21.25
N GLU A 132 -24.32 6.91 22.54
CA GLU A 132 -24.01 8.26 23.03
C GLU A 132 -22.53 8.46 23.42
N ASN A 133 -21.71 7.41 23.41
CA ASN A 133 -20.31 7.51 23.80
C ASN A 133 -19.37 7.69 22.60
N LYS A 134 -18.25 8.36 22.84
CA LYS A 134 -17.12 8.33 21.92
C LYS A 134 -16.53 6.92 21.90
N LYS A 135 -16.12 6.43 20.74
CA LYS A 135 -15.69 5.05 20.51
C LYS A 135 -14.37 4.99 19.76
N PHE A 136 -13.45 4.15 20.19
CA PHE A 136 -12.24 3.78 19.45
C PHE A 136 -12.14 2.26 19.41
N PHE A 137 -12.00 1.68 18.23
CA PHE A 137 -11.91 0.23 18.09
C PHE A 137 -10.83 -0.13 17.09
N PHE A 138 -9.90 -1.00 17.50
CA PHE A 138 -8.90 -1.58 16.62
C PHE A 138 -9.23 -3.06 16.38
N ALA A 139 -9.39 -3.45 15.12
CA ALA A 139 -9.75 -4.81 14.73
C ALA A 139 -8.75 -5.33 13.69
N PHE A 140 -8.25 -6.54 13.87
CA PHE A 140 -7.31 -7.18 12.95
C PHE A 140 -7.70 -8.63 12.67
N PHE A 141 -7.94 -8.97 11.41
CA PHE A 141 -8.48 -10.27 11.00
C PHE A 141 -7.56 -10.95 9.98
N LYS A 142 -7.25 -12.25 10.16
CA LYS A 142 -6.17 -12.95 9.44
C LYS A 142 -6.55 -14.32 8.85
N GLN A 143 -7.57 -15.01 9.35
CA GLN A 143 -7.89 -16.42 9.01
C GLN A 143 -7.86 -16.78 7.51
N TYR A 144 -8.21 -15.85 6.61
CA TYR A 144 -8.29 -16.11 5.17
C TYR A 144 -7.11 -15.54 4.36
N THR A 145 -6.26 -14.72 4.96
CA THR A 145 -5.31 -13.88 4.23
C THR A 145 -3.86 -14.02 4.70
N HIS A 146 -3.63 -14.62 5.87
CA HIS A 146 -2.28 -14.75 6.44
C HIS A 146 -1.35 -15.57 5.54
N ASP A 147 -1.77 -16.77 5.13
CA ASP A 147 -0.90 -17.73 4.43
C ASP A 147 -1.05 -17.67 2.88
N GLY A 148 -1.82 -16.72 2.37
CA GLY A 148 -2.07 -16.56 0.95
C GLY A 148 -3.21 -15.60 0.64
N TYR A 149 -3.26 -15.10 -0.59
CA TYR A 149 -4.26 -14.10 -1.02
C TYR A 149 -5.48 -14.69 -1.73
N THR A 150 -5.50 -15.99 -2.03
CA THR A 150 -6.51 -16.63 -2.89
C THR A 150 -7.91 -16.64 -2.27
N ALA A 151 -8.01 -16.68 -0.94
CA ALA A 151 -9.29 -16.67 -0.23
C ALA A 151 -9.79 -15.26 0.14
N THR A 152 -9.10 -14.20 -0.28
CA THR A 152 -9.47 -12.81 0.07
C THR A 152 -10.87 -12.44 -0.44
N SER A 153 -11.26 -12.97 -1.61
CA SER A 153 -12.58 -12.73 -2.20
C SER A 153 -13.75 -13.22 -1.34
N VAL A 154 -13.51 -14.17 -0.43
CA VAL A 154 -14.52 -14.68 0.52
C VAL A 154 -14.98 -13.58 1.49
N LEU A 155 -14.15 -12.57 1.74
CA LEU A 155 -14.46 -11.48 2.68
C LEU A 155 -15.31 -10.37 2.06
N ASP A 156 -15.40 -10.31 0.73
CA ASP A 156 -15.89 -9.11 0.02
C ASP A 156 -17.35 -8.79 0.33
N SER A 157 -18.25 -9.76 0.20
CA SER A 157 -19.69 -9.57 0.44
C SER A 157 -19.98 -9.10 1.87
N SER A 158 -19.43 -9.79 2.87
CA SER A 158 -19.64 -9.45 4.29
C SER A 158 -19.04 -8.09 4.64
N LEU A 159 -17.86 -7.76 4.10
CA LEU A 159 -17.25 -6.46 4.31
C LEU A 159 -18.08 -5.34 3.66
N VAL A 160 -18.56 -5.53 2.43
CA VAL A 160 -19.43 -4.56 1.75
C VAL A 160 -20.73 -4.32 2.52
N GLU A 161 -21.37 -5.39 3.02
CA GLU A 161 -22.58 -5.28 3.83
C GLU A 161 -22.33 -4.54 5.14
N PHE A 162 -21.24 -4.86 5.84
CA PHE A 162 -20.83 -4.12 7.04
C PHE A 162 -20.57 -2.64 6.73
N LEU A 163 -19.86 -2.33 5.65
CA LEU A 163 -19.57 -0.95 5.24
C LEU A 163 -20.81 -0.17 4.79
N LYS A 164 -21.85 -0.83 4.27
CA LYS A 164 -23.13 -0.17 3.93
C LYS A 164 -23.82 0.41 5.17
N LYS A 165 -23.66 -0.22 6.35
CA LYS A 165 -24.20 0.29 7.62
C LYS A 165 -23.75 1.71 7.92
N PHE A 166 -22.54 2.09 7.49
CA PHE A 166 -21.94 3.43 7.68
C PHE A 166 -22.74 4.58 7.05
N ASN A 167 -23.50 4.30 6.00
CA ASN A 167 -24.35 5.30 5.36
C ASN A 167 -25.81 5.23 5.81
N GLN A 168 -26.20 4.18 6.53
CA GLN A 168 -27.59 3.91 6.89
C GLN A 168 -27.90 4.38 8.31
N PHE A 169 -27.04 4.08 9.28
CA PHE A 169 -27.30 4.33 10.70
C PHE A 169 -26.55 5.58 11.21
N ASP A 170 -27.14 6.32 12.15
CA ASP A 170 -26.64 7.64 12.52
C ASP A 170 -25.33 7.63 13.33
N ASP A 171 -25.13 6.64 14.20
CA ASP A 171 -23.86 6.47 14.94
C ASP A 171 -22.69 6.20 14.01
N TYR A 172 -23.00 5.44 12.98
CA TYR A 172 -22.14 5.00 11.92
C TYR A 172 -21.78 6.14 10.95
N LYS A 173 -22.75 7.05 10.65
CA LYS A 173 -22.51 8.27 9.86
C LYS A 173 -21.54 9.26 10.50
N LYS A 174 -21.32 9.19 11.82
CA LYS A 174 -20.39 10.04 12.58
C LYS A 174 -19.00 9.41 12.75
N THR A 175 -18.78 8.21 12.19
CA THR A 175 -17.56 7.42 12.41
C THR A 175 -16.53 7.61 11.29
N ILE A 176 -15.26 7.80 11.66
CA ILE A 176 -14.13 7.69 10.72
C ILE A 176 -13.73 6.22 10.66
N ILE A 177 -13.63 5.68 9.44
CA ILE A 177 -13.21 4.30 9.21
C ILE A 177 -11.83 4.31 8.59
N VAL A 178 -10.96 3.43 9.09
CA VAL A 178 -9.70 3.09 8.45
C VAL A 178 -9.77 1.61 8.07
N ILE A 179 -9.66 1.32 6.78
CA ILE A 179 -9.55 -0.05 6.25
C ILE A 179 -8.11 -0.21 5.81
N MET A 180 -7.40 -1.20 6.34
CA MET A 180 -5.99 -1.36 6.08
C MET A 180 -5.52 -2.81 6.12
N THR A 181 -4.38 -3.06 5.50
CA THR A 181 -3.54 -4.24 5.73
C THR A 181 -2.21 -3.78 6.36
N ASP A 182 -1.52 -4.69 7.04
CA ASP A 182 -0.20 -4.41 7.61
C ASP A 182 0.91 -4.51 6.56
N HIS A 183 0.86 -5.54 5.71
CA HIS A 183 1.73 -5.73 4.55
C HIS A 183 0.93 -6.34 3.37
N GLY A 184 1.57 -6.47 2.20
CA GLY A 184 1.02 -7.26 1.09
C GLY A 184 1.30 -8.77 1.25
N ALA A 185 1.27 -9.51 0.14
CA ALA A 185 1.43 -10.98 0.18
C ALA A 185 2.88 -11.41 0.49
N ARG A 186 3.16 -11.62 1.78
CA ARG A 186 4.48 -12.07 2.26
C ARG A 186 4.73 -13.56 2.05
N PHE A 187 3.74 -14.40 2.35
CA PHE A 187 3.84 -15.87 2.28
C PHE A 187 3.29 -16.39 0.94
N SER A 188 3.86 -15.90 -0.16
CA SER A 188 3.43 -16.28 -1.50
C SER A 188 4.59 -16.26 -2.48
N THR A 189 4.53 -17.14 -3.49
CA THR A 189 5.44 -17.10 -4.65
C THR A 189 5.38 -15.77 -5.39
N ALA A 190 4.31 -14.99 -5.23
CA ALA A 190 4.25 -13.61 -5.74
C ALA A 190 5.45 -12.77 -5.26
N ARG A 191 5.88 -12.93 -4.00
CA ARG A 191 7.02 -12.22 -3.39
C ARG A 191 8.36 -12.54 -4.04
N GLU A 192 8.47 -13.63 -4.80
CA GLU A 192 9.68 -13.96 -5.55
C GLU A 192 9.89 -13.01 -6.74
N SER A 193 8.84 -12.31 -7.19
CA SER A 193 8.90 -11.32 -8.25
C SER A 193 9.17 -9.90 -7.71
N SER A 194 9.79 -9.03 -8.51
CA SER A 194 9.96 -7.61 -8.17
C SER A 194 8.64 -6.91 -7.87
N GLN A 195 7.60 -7.20 -8.65
CA GLN A 195 6.25 -6.67 -8.46
C GLN A 195 5.68 -7.09 -7.11
N GLY A 196 5.74 -8.38 -6.75
CA GLY A 196 5.23 -8.86 -5.47
C GLY A 196 6.04 -8.32 -4.28
N LYS A 197 7.35 -8.09 -4.43
CA LYS A 197 8.15 -7.40 -3.40
C LYS A 197 7.69 -5.95 -3.18
N LEU A 198 7.31 -5.24 -4.24
CA LEU A 198 6.73 -3.90 -4.14
C LEU A 198 5.34 -3.93 -3.49
N GLU A 199 4.46 -4.83 -3.93
CA GLU A 199 3.12 -4.99 -3.35
C GLU A 199 3.16 -5.38 -1.87
N GLU A 200 4.13 -6.20 -1.46
CA GLU A 200 4.39 -6.51 -0.05
C GLU A 200 4.69 -5.26 0.79
N ARG A 201 5.44 -4.31 0.21
CA ARG A 201 5.85 -3.03 0.84
C ARG A 201 4.83 -1.91 0.73
N LEU A 202 3.80 -2.08 -0.10
CA LEU A 202 2.75 -1.11 -0.38
C LEU A 202 1.37 -1.67 0.04
N PRO A 203 1.15 -1.90 1.36
CA PRO A 203 -0.13 -2.38 1.87
C PRO A 203 -1.27 -1.41 1.59
N PHE A 204 -2.48 -1.97 1.60
CA PHE A 204 -3.69 -1.18 1.43
C PHE A 204 -3.93 -0.31 2.66
N MET A 205 -4.24 0.96 2.44
CA MET A 205 -4.62 1.90 3.51
C MET A 205 -5.63 2.91 2.95
N SER A 206 -6.82 2.91 3.53
CA SER A 206 -7.94 3.76 3.11
C SER A 206 -8.66 4.39 4.28
N PHE A 207 -8.88 5.69 4.19
CA PHE A 207 -9.66 6.45 5.15
C PHE A 207 -11.01 6.85 4.55
N VAL A 208 -12.07 6.66 5.36
CA VAL A 208 -13.42 7.12 5.07
C VAL A 208 -13.86 8.08 6.16
N PHE A 209 -14.12 9.33 5.78
CA PHE A 209 -14.53 10.37 6.72
C PHE A 209 -16.03 10.67 6.63
N PRO A 210 -16.72 10.92 7.75
CA PRO A 210 -18.07 11.48 7.78
C PRO A 210 -18.20 12.76 6.96
N LYS A 211 -19.37 13.01 6.38
CA LYS A 211 -19.62 14.26 5.64
C LYS A 211 -19.45 15.49 6.53
N LEU A 212 -19.93 15.43 7.77
CA LEU A 212 -19.78 16.51 8.75
C LEU A 212 -18.29 16.79 9.07
N PHE A 213 -17.47 15.75 9.20
CA PHE A 213 -16.02 15.91 9.40
C PHE A 213 -15.38 16.60 8.20
N GLN A 214 -15.73 16.17 6.97
CA GLN A 214 -15.20 16.78 5.75
C GLN A 214 -15.56 18.26 5.61
N THR A 215 -16.79 18.63 5.98
CA THR A 215 -17.23 20.03 5.95
C THR A 215 -16.53 20.85 7.04
N LYS A 216 -16.50 20.34 8.28
CA LYS A 216 -15.91 21.05 9.43
C LYS A 216 -14.39 21.23 9.30
N TYR A 217 -13.68 20.22 8.84
CA TYR A 217 -12.22 20.20 8.71
C TYR A 217 -11.79 20.13 7.24
N SER A 218 -12.40 20.94 6.39
CA SER A 218 -12.15 20.93 4.93
C SER A 218 -10.69 21.18 4.56
N LYS A 219 -9.96 21.98 5.34
CA LYS A 219 -8.52 22.20 5.16
C LYS A 219 -7.70 20.94 5.42
N ALA A 220 -8.02 20.21 6.48
CA ALA A 220 -7.39 18.92 6.79
C ALA A 220 -7.63 17.89 5.68
N ILE A 221 -8.84 17.82 5.12
CA ILE A 221 -9.15 16.94 3.99
C ILE A 221 -8.35 17.31 2.74
N LYS A 222 -8.21 18.61 2.42
CA LYS A 222 -7.38 19.06 1.29
C LYS A 222 -5.91 18.66 1.47
N VAL A 223 -5.37 18.80 2.68
CA VAL A 223 -3.99 18.38 2.98
C VAL A 223 -3.84 16.87 2.86
N LEU A 224 -4.78 16.10 3.43
CA LEU A 224 -4.80 14.65 3.29
C LEU A 224 -4.78 14.22 1.82
N GLN A 225 -5.60 14.85 0.96
CA GLN A 225 -5.61 14.56 -0.48
C GLN A 225 -4.26 14.81 -1.17
N GLN A 226 -3.47 15.77 -0.69
CA GLN A 226 -2.12 16.01 -1.20
C GLN A 226 -1.12 14.97 -0.69
N ASN A 227 -1.31 14.49 0.54
CA ASN A 227 -0.46 13.47 1.16
C ASN A 227 -0.69 12.06 0.60
N ILE A 228 -1.80 11.82 -0.11
CA ILE A 228 -2.09 10.52 -0.77
C ILE A 228 -0.92 10.05 -1.64
N TYR A 229 -0.22 10.97 -2.30
CA TYR A 229 0.88 10.68 -3.22
C TYR A 229 2.27 10.86 -2.59
N ARG A 230 2.35 11.02 -1.26
CA ARG A 230 3.62 11.22 -0.55
C ARG A 230 3.99 9.95 0.18
N LEU A 231 5.29 9.71 0.36
CA LEU A 231 5.78 8.64 1.22
C LEU A 231 5.16 8.84 2.60
N THR A 232 4.40 7.87 3.10
CA THR A 232 3.81 7.84 4.44
C THR A 232 4.11 6.49 5.09
N THR A 233 4.12 6.44 6.42
CA THR A 233 4.49 5.25 7.19
C THR A 233 3.54 5.06 8.37
N PRO A 234 3.55 3.89 9.04
CA PRO A 234 2.87 3.68 10.32
C PRO A 234 3.03 4.82 11.35
N PHE A 235 4.19 5.49 11.42
CA PHE A 235 4.40 6.62 12.33
C PHE A 235 3.52 7.83 12.01
N ASP A 236 3.29 8.11 10.72
CA ASP A 236 2.40 9.17 10.28
C ASP A 236 0.93 8.82 10.61
N ILE A 237 0.56 7.54 10.51
CA ILE A 237 -0.75 7.04 10.94
C ILE A 237 -0.92 7.24 12.45
N HIS A 238 0.08 6.91 13.27
CA HIS A 238 0.04 7.16 14.70
C HIS A 238 -0.20 8.64 15.04
N ALA A 239 0.56 9.54 14.41
CA ALA A 239 0.40 10.98 14.58
C ALA A 239 -0.99 11.47 14.12
N THR A 240 -1.57 10.83 13.10
CA THR A 240 -2.93 11.09 12.61
C THR A 240 -3.98 10.66 13.62
N LEU A 241 -3.84 9.48 14.23
CA LEU A 241 -4.74 9.00 15.27
C LEU A 241 -4.72 9.93 16.49
N LEU A 242 -3.55 10.38 16.94
CA LEU A 242 -3.44 11.37 18.01
C LEU A 242 -4.08 12.71 17.62
N SER A 243 -3.88 13.17 16.39
CA SER A 243 -4.49 14.40 15.87
C SER A 243 -6.03 14.39 15.92
N LEU A 244 -6.65 13.23 15.72
CA LEU A 244 -8.10 13.08 15.78
C LEU A 244 -8.69 13.36 17.18
N LEU A 245 -7.89 13.23 18.24
CA LEU A 245 -8.31 13.59 19.61
C LEU A 245 -8.55 15.10 19.74
N ASN A 246 -7.81 15.93 18.99
CA ASN A 246 -7.96 17.39 19.02
C ASN A 246 -7.63 18.06 17.68
N MET A 247 -8.57 17.96 16.74
CA MET A 247 -8.45 18.56 15.40
C MET A 247 -8.30 20.09 15.39
N ASN A 248 -8.67 20.80 16.47
CA ASN A 248 -8.54 22.25 16.55
C ASN A 248 -7.09 22.70 16.76
N GLN A 249 -6.20 21.81 17.21
CA GLN A 249 -4.78 22.09 17.42
C GLN A 249 -3.92 21.88 16.16
N ILE A 250 -4.52 21.46 15.04
CA ILE A 250 -3.77 21.23 13.80
C ILE A 250 -3.29 22.56 13.22
N ASN A 251 -1.99 22.76 13.27
CA ASN A 251 -1.35 23.92 12.67
C ASN A 251 -0.91 23.65 11.23
N TYR A 252 -1.70 24.12 10.28
CA TYR A 252 -1.48 23.91 8.85
C TYR A 252 -0.36 24.75 8.23
N THR A 253 0.22 25.71 8.94
CA THR A 253 1.33 26.54 8.43
C THR A 253 2.70 26.00 8.83
N VAL A 254 2.74 24.94 9.64
CA VAL A 254 4.00 24.31 10.06
C VAL A 254 4.68 23.68 8.85
N ASN A 255 5.90 24.15 8.58
CA ASN A 255 6.82 23.45 7.71
C ASN A 255 7.53 22.39 8.55
N HIS A 256 7.08 21.14 8.43
CA HIS A 256 7.70 20.02 9.12
C HIS A 256 9.12 19.76 8.57
N ASN A 257 10.02 19.38 9.48
CA ASN A 257 11.36 18.93 9.11
C ASN A 257 11.24 17.66 8.25
N ILE A 258 12.01 17.55 7.17
CA ILE A 258 12.02 16.37 6.29
C ILE A 258 12.38 15.09 7.05
N LYS A 259 13.18 15.20 8.12
CA LYS A 259 13.57 14.10 8.99
C LYS A 259 12.53 13.71 10.03
N GLN A 260 11.41 14.43 10.12
CA GLN A 260 10.33 14.08 11.04
C GLN A 260 9.57 12.87 10.50
N ARG A 261 9.73 11.72 11.18
CA ARG A 261 9.10 10.45 10.80
C ARG A 261 7.60 10.34 11.14
N ASN A 262 7.09 11.16 12.06
CA ASN A 262 5.73 11.10 12.59
C ASN A 262 4.94 12.40 12.30
N ILE A 263 4.55 12.60 11.05
CA ILE A 263 3.77 13.77 10.64
C ILE A 263 2.32 13.32 10.41
N SER A 264 1.37 13.96 11.08
CA SER A 264 -0.07 13.69 10.86
C SER A 264 -0.44 13.89 9.39
N LEU A 265 -1.30 13.02 8.85
CA LEU A 265 -1.81 13.15 7.49
C LEU A 265 -2.67 14.42 7.28
N PHE A 266 -3.05 15.11 8.35
CA PHE A 266 -3.71 16.42 8.30
C PHE A 266 -2.74 17.60 8.22
N ASN A 267 -1.44 17.34 8.35
CA ASN A 267 -0.34 18.27 8.11
C ASN A 267 0.39 17.90 6.82
N LEU A 268 0.93 18.89 6.13
CA LEU A 268 1.55 18.65 4.83
C LEU A 268 2.89 17.92 5.01
N ILE A 269 2.97 16.67 4.58
CA ILE A 269 4.19 15.84 4.67
C ILE A 269 5.15 16.29 3.59
N PRO A 270 6.45 16.59 3.82
CA PRO A 270 7.33 17.12 2.77
C PRO A 270 7.34 16.26 1.49
N ALA A 271 7.09 16.88 0.33
CA ALA A 271 6.95 16.15 -0.95
C ALA A 271 8.24 15.46 -1.42
N ARG A 272 9.39 15.91 -0.90
CA ARG A 272 10.72 15.35 -1.21
C ARG A 272 11.21 14.35 -0.16
N ARG A 273 10.40 14.02 0.86
CA ARG A 273 10.78 13.07 1.92
C ARG A 273 11.08 11.71 1.30
N THR A 274 12.26 11.20 1.58
CA THR A 274 12.75 9.88 1.15
C THR A 274 12.74 8.89 2.32
N CYS A 275 12.99 7.61 2.04
CA CYS A 275 13.17 6.60 3.07
C CYS A 275 14.39 6.90 3.97
N ASP A 276 15.46 7.41 3.38
CA ASP A 276 16.69 7.78 4.10
C ASP A 276 16.45 8.93 5.08
N ASP A 277 15.61 9.90 4.72
CA ASP A 277 15.30 11.04 5.61
C ASP A 277 14.68 10.60 6.94
N ILE A 278 13.96 9.46 6.96
CA ILE A 278 13.21 8.95 8.12
C ILE A 278 13.83 7.68 8.71
N ASP A 279 15.09 7.38 8.37
CA ASP A 279 15.82 6.20 8.83
C ASP A 279 15.04 4.89 8.60
N LEU A 280 14.42 4.77 7.42
CA LEU A 280 13.81 3.53 6.93
C LEU A 280 14.85 2.75 6.12
N GLU A 281 15.09 1.49 6.51
CA GLU A 281 16.11 0.69 5.85
C GLU A 281 15.81 0.51 4.35
N PRO A 282 16.82 0.62 3.47
CA PRO A 282 16.60 0.62 2.02
C PRO A 282 15.81 -0.59 1.51
N HIS A 283 16.01 -1.78 2.10
CA HIS A 283 15.29 -2.99 1.68
C HIS A 283 13.79 -2.96 1.99
N TRP A 284 13.31 -2.09 2.90
CA TRP A 284 11.89 -1.86 3.15
C TRP A 284 11.32 -0.70 2.34
N CYS A 285 12.18 0.08 1.67
CA CYS A 285 11.78 1.20 0.85
C CYS A 285 11.18 0.73 -0.50
N SER A 286 9.94 1.11 -0.80
CA SER A 286 9.29 0.86 -2.09
C SER A 286 9.65 1.86 -3.19
N CYS A 287 10.37 2.94 -2.87
CA CYS A 287 10.74 3.95 -3.86
C CYS A 287 11.61 3.33 -4.97
N LEU A 288 11.26 3.63 -6.21
CA LEU A 288 12.05 3.24 -7.38
C LEU A 288 13.28 4.17 -7.46
N GLN A 289 14.44 3.59 -7.73
CA GLN A 289 15.64 4.33 -8.02
C GLN A 289 15.66 4.64 -9.51
N TRP A 290 15.74 5.93 -9.83
CA TRP A 290 15.86 6.42 -11.20
C TRP A 290 17.33 6.69 -11.50
N GLU A 291 17.79 6.20 -12.64
CA GLU A 291 19.14 6.40 -13.13
C GLU A 291 19.08 6.94 -14.56
N SER A 292 19.75 8.06 -14.81
CA SER A 292 19.90 8.60 -16.16
C SER A 292 20.85 7.72 -16.96
N LEU A 293 20.45 7.39 -18.19
CA LEU A 293 21.25 6.55 -19.09
C LEU A 293 21.85 7.39 -20.21
N ASN A 294 22.95 6.90 -20.79
CA ASN A 294 23.48 7.51 -21.98
C ASN A 294 22.63 7.07 -23.18
N ILE A 295 22.14 8.03 -23.97
CA ILE A 295 21.31 7.75 -25.16
C ILE A 295 22.02 6.87 -26.20
N ASN A 296 23.35 6.77 -26.12
CA ASN A 296 24.15 5.94 -27.01
C ASN A 296 24.28 4.48 -26.56
N ASP A 297 23.84 4.14 -25.35
CA ASP A 297 23.92 2.79 -24.80
C ASP A 297 23.13 1.80 -25.66
N THR A 298 23.69 0.60 -25.85
CA THR A 298 23.09 -0.45 -26.69
C THR A 298 21.68 -0.79 -26.23
N ILE A 299 21.47 -0.89 -24.92
CA ILE A 299 20.16 -1.23 -24.34
C ILE A 299 19.11 -0.16 -24.60
N VAL A 300 19.49 1.13 -24.63
CA VAL A 300 18.58 2.24 -24.93
C VAL A 300 18.16 2.20 -26.40
N LYS A 301 19.10 1.90 -27.30
CA LYS A 301 18.81 1.72 -28.73
C LYS A 301 17.89 0.53 -28.97
N GLU A 302 18.18 -0.62 -28.35
CA GLU A 302 17.35 -1.83 -28.45
C GLU A 302 15.93 -1.60 -27.91
N ALA A 303 15.80 -0.95 -26.74
CA ALA A 303 14.53 -0.56 -26.16
C ALA A 303 13.73 0.35 -27.10
N THR A 304 14.37 1.37 -27.67
CA THR A 304 13.74 2.31 -28.62
C THR A 304 13.27 1.58 -29.88
N THR A 305 14.09 0.68 -30.43
CA THR A 305 13.74 -0.14 -31.59
C THR A 305 12.57 -1.07 -31.28
N ASN A 306 12.54 -1.70 -30.10
CA ASN A 306 11.42 -2.53 -29.69
C ASN A 306 10.11 -1.73 -29.62
N ILE A 307 10.14 -0.54 -29.02
CA ILE A 307 8.97 0.35 -28.92
C ILE A 307 8.47 0.74 -30.31
N ILE A 308 9.35 1.20 -31.20
CA ILE A 308 8.97 1.60 -32.56
C ILE A 308 8.44 0.41 -33.36
N SER A 309 9.09 -0.76 -33.25
CA SER A 309 8.62 -1.99 -33.89
C SER A 309 7.24 -2.39 -33.39
N TYR A 310 6.97 -2.25 -32.10
CA TYR A 310 5.67 -2.51 -31.51
C TYR A 310 4.61 -1.53 -32.02
N ILE A 311 4.90 -0.22 -32.04
CA ILE A 311 4.00 0.79 -32.62
C ILE A 311 3.66 0.46 -34.07
N ASN A 312 4.68 0.17 -34.88
CA ASN A 312 4.49 -0.17 -36.29
C ASN A 312 3.65 -1.44 -36.47
N LYS A 313 3.85 -2.46 -35.64
CA LYS A 313 3.02 -3.67 -35.64
C LYS A 313 1.54 -3.35 -35.41
N GLN A 314 1.23 -2.44 -34.48
CA GLN A 314 -0.15 -2.00 -34.21
C GLN A 314 -0.73 -1.12 -35.34
N LEU A 315 0.10 -0.33 -36.03
CA LEU A 315 -0.33 0.43 -37.20
C LEU A 315 -0.60 -0.47 -38.41
N LEU A 316 0.19 -1.54 -38.59
CA LEU A 316 0.03 -2.51 -39.67
C LEU A 316 -1.23 -3.38 -39.54
N SER A 317 -1.79 -3.52 -38.32
CA SER A 317 -3.07 -4.22 -38.15
C SER A 317 -4.29 -3.42 -38.61
N ILE A 318 -4.11 -2.15 -39.00
CA ILE A 318 -5.18 -1.34 -39.60
C ILE A 318 -5.37 -1.76 -41.06
N GLU A 319 -6.61 -2.09 -41.43
CA GLU A 319 -6.98 -2.44 -42.80
C GLU A 319 -6.48 -1.37 -43.80
N ASN A 320 -5.98 -1.82 -44.95
CA ASN A 320 -5.43 -0.98 -46.03
C ASN A 320 -4.17 -0.18 -45.68
N SER A 321 -3.50 -0.45 -44.55
CA SER A 321 -2.21 0.18 -44.18
C SER A 321 -2.23 1.71 -44.28
N LEU A 322 -3.27 2.35 -43.73
CA LEU A 322 -3.53 3.80 -43.89
C LEU A 322 -2.46 4.73 -43.30
N CYS A 323 -1.50 4.20 -42.54
CA CYS A 323 -0.49 4.97 -41.82
C CYS A 323 0.92 4.60 -42.31
N HIS A 324 1.78 5.60 -42.48
CA HIS A 324 3.20 5.38 -42.73
C HIS A 324 3.87 4.64 -41.58
N GLN A 325 4.80 3.74 -41.93
CA GLN A 325 5.70 3.12 -40.97
C GLN A 325 6.61 4.19 -40.36
N LEU A 326 6.70 4.20 -39.03
CA LEU A 326 7.53 5.12 -38.28
C LEU A 326 8.97 4.63 -38.22
N GLN A 327 9.90 5.57 -38.33
CA GLN A 327 11.33 5.35 -38.16
C GLN A 327 11.86 6.26 -37.05
N LEU A 328 12.89 5.80 -36.34
CA LEU A 328 13.60 6.62 -35.37
C LEU A 328 14.29 7.79 -36.07
N LEU A 329 14.05 9.00 -35.58
CA LEU A 329 14.78 10.19 -36.00
C LEU A 329 15.92 10.51 -35.02
N SER A 330 15.63 10.57 -33.72
CA SER A 330 16.61 10.84 -32.67
C SER A 330 16.12 10.36 -31.30
N ILE A 331 17.04 10.07 -30.39
CA ILE A 331 16.75 9.84 -28.97
C ILE A 331 17.15 11.11 -28.23
N GLU A 332 16.26 11.65 -27.41
CA GLU A 332 16.44 12.93 -26.70
C GLU A 332 16.83 12.70 -25.24
N ASN A 333 16.26 11.68 -24.60
CA ASN A 333 16.52 11.36 -23.21
C ASN A 333 16.28 9.86 -22.96
N ALA A 334 17.02 9.30 -22.01
CA ALA A 334 16.84 7.93 -21.55
C ALA A 334 17.11 7.83 -20.05
N GLN A 335 16.24 7.11 -19.36
CA GLN A 335 16.39 6.83 -17.94
C GLN A 335 15.85 5.44 -17.67
N MET A 336 16.49 4.73 -16.75
CA MET A 336 15.94 3.50 -16.18
C MET A 336 15.41 3.76 -14.79
N TYR A 337 14.44 2.94 -14.41
CA TYR A 337 14.06 2.84 -13.02
C TYR A 337 13.83 1.40 -12.63
N GLN A 338 14.28 1.07 -11.43
CA GLN A 338 14.15 -0.23 -10.82
C GLN A 338 14.00 -0.07 -9.32
N PRO A 339 13.42 -1.04 -8.60
CA PRO A 339 13.48 -1.01 -7.15
C PRO A 339 14.94 -1.04 -6.68
N ASN A 340 15.20 -0.52 -5.47
CA ASN A 340 16.57 -0.41 -4.96
C ASN A 340 17.23 -1.79 -4.78
N GLN A 341 18.56 -1.85 -4.92
CA GLN A 341 19.33 -3.11 -4.90
C GLN A 341 19.10 -3.95 -3.64
N ALA A 342 18.89 -3.32 -2.49
CA ALA A 342 18.63 -4.02 -1.24
C ALA A 342 17.27 -4.74 -1.26
N LEU A 343 16.24 -4.14 -1.87
CA LEU A 343 14.95 -4.81 -2.12
C LEU A 343 15.13 -5.96 -3.13
N LEU A 344 15.90 -5.74 -4.19
CA LEU A 344 16.09 -6.74 -5.25
C LEU A 344 16.75 -8.01 -4.71
N THR A 345 17.80 -7.82 -3.91
CA THR A 345 18.60 -8.90 -3.32
C THR A 345 18.00 -9.47 -2.04
N PHE A 346 17.00 -8.82 -1.43
CA PHE A 346 16.34 -9.36 -0.24
C PHE A 346 15.77 -10.76 -0.52
N SER A 347 16.18 -11.73 0.29
CA SER A 347 15.73 -13.11 0.21
C SER A 347 14.72 -13.43 1.32
N ARG A 348 15.13 -13.23 2.58
CA ARG A 348 14.32 -13.49 3.77
C ARG A 348 14.82 -12.64 4.93
N SER A 349 14.12 -12.67 6.05
CA SER A 349 14.70 -12.18 7.31
C SER A 349 15.65 -13.23 7.87
N SER A 350 16.86 -12.81 8.26
CA SER A 350 17.87 -13.67 8.88
C SER A 350 17.56 -13.99 10.34
N ASP A 351 16.84 -13.10 11.02
CA ASP A 351 16.43 -13.28 12.40
C ASP A 351 14.96 -13.72 12.51
N ILE A 352 14.68 -14.43 13.61
CA ILE A 352 13.33 -14.94 13.91
C ILE A 352 12.29 -13.82 14.10
N ASP A 353 12.72 -12.61 14.44
CA ASP A 353 11.82 -11.49 14.71
C ASP A 353 11.51 -10.65 13.46
N GLY A 354 12.16 -10.91 12.31
CA GLY A 354 11.89 -10.22 11.05
C GLY A 354 12.47 -8.80 10.98
N ARG A 355 13.58 -8.54 11.68
CA ARG A 355 14.19 -7.21 11.82
C ARG A 355 15.40 -7.01 10.90
N VAL A 356 16.12 -8.08 10.61
CA VAL A 356 17.43 -8.07 9.95
C VAL A 356 17.30 -8.79 8.60
N PRO A 357 17.49 -8.08 7.48
CA PRO A 357 17.41 -8.68 6.15
C PRO A 357 18.58 -9.64 5.88
N GLU A 358 18.29 -10.72 5.17
CA GLU A 358 19.25 -11.59 4.50
C GLU A 358 19.17 -11.32 3.00
N TYR A 359 20.33 -11.07 2.38
CA TYR A 359 20.44 -10.82 0.95
C TYR A 359 20.95 -12.09 0.24
N GLY A 360 20.37 -12.43 -0.91
CA GLY A 360 20.83 -13.49 -1.79
C GLY A 360 21.38 -12.95 -3.11
N ASP A 361 21.86 -13.86 -3.95
CA ASP A 361 22.47 -13.51 -5.25
C ASP A 361 21.46 -13.15 -6.34
N ASN A 362 20.17 -13.38 -6.11
CA ASN A 362 19.13 -13.11 -7.09
C ASN A 362 18.76 -11.63 -7.11
N SER A 363 19.41 -10.88 -8.00
CA SER A 363 18.93 -9.58 -8.46
C SER A 363 17.65 -9.76 -9.28
N THR A 364 16.68 -8.86 -9.13
CA THR A 364 15.46 -8.93 -9.95
C THR A 364 15.76 -8.80 -11.42
N ASP A 365 14.93 -9.50 -12.18
CA ASP A 365 15.07 -9.64 -13.61
C ASP A 365 14.38 -8.55 -14.41
N ILE A 366 13.73 -7.57 -13.78
CA ILE A 366 12.89 -6.61 -14.49
C ILE A 366 13.38 -5.19 -14.29
N ILE A 367 13.76 -4.55 -15.38
CA ILE A 367 14.19 -3.15 -15.43
C ILE A 367 13.24 -2.38 -16.34
N PHE A 368 12.77 -1.21 -15.90
CA PHE A 368 11.98 -0.34 -16.75
C PHE A 368 12.85 0.73 -17.37
N TYR A 369 12.68 0.94 -18.67
CA TYR A 369 13.35 2.00 -19.42
C TYR A 369 12.29 2.99 -19.88
N GLN A 370 12.44 4.25 -19.49
CA GLN A 370 11.66 5.36 -20.03
C GLN A 370 12.53 6.18 -20.98
N ILE A 371 12.08 6.30 -22.21
CA ILE A 371 12.84 6.90 -23.30
C ILE A 371 12.00 7.98 -23.96
N THR A 372 12.62 9.15 -24.14
CA THR A 372 12.07 10.24 -24.95
C THR A 372 12.75 10.23 -26.31
N PHE A 373 11.99 10.07 -27.39
CA PHE A 373 12.53 9.97 -28.76
C PHE A 373 11.63 10.63 -29.80
N LYS A 374 12.22 10.95 -30.96
CA LYS A 374 11.53 11.51 -32.12
C LYS A 374 11.40 10.48 -33.23
N THR A 375 10.29 10.52 -33.96
CA THR A 375 10.09 9.68 -35.15
C THR A 375 9.79 10.49 -36.40
N GLN A 376 10.05 9.87 -37.55
CA GLN A 376 9.67 10.35 -38.88
C GLN A 376 8.79 9.30 -39.59
N PRO A 377 7.93 9.69 -40.55
CA PRO A 377 7.73 11.04 -41.10
C PRO A 377 6.83 11.94 -40.24
N ASN A 378 6.28 11.44 -39.13
CA ASN A 378 5.24 12.11 -38.37
C ASN A 378 5.73 13.25 -37.45
N ASN A 379 7.04 13.46 -37.34
CA ASN A 379 7.72 14.42 -36.45
C ASN A 379 7.18 14.37 -35.01
N ALA A 380 6.80 13.18 -34.54
CA ALA A 380 6.26 12.99 -33.20
C ALA A 380 7.39 12.92 -32.18
N ILE A 381 7.17 13.53 -31.01
CA ILE A 381 8.01 13.34 -29.82
C ILE A 381 7.24 12.40 -28.90
N TYR A 382 7.82 11.25 -28.60
CA TYR A 382 7.25 10.27 -27.67
C TYR A 382 8.01 10.23 -26.36
N GLU A 383 7.29 10.00 -25.28
CA GLU A 383 7.81 9.47 -24.02
C GLU A 383 7.19 8.08 -23.83
N ALA A 384 8.03 7.07 -23.78
CA ALA A 384 7.60 5.68 -23.76
C ALA A 384 8.31 4.90 -22.66
N THR A 385 7.57 4.07 -21.94
CA THR A 385 8.12 3.10 -21.00
C THR A 385 8.06 1.69 -21.58
N THR A 386 9.18 0.97 -21.55
CA THR A 386 9.26 -0.46 -21.88
C THR A 386 9.90 -1.24 -20.73
N GLN A 387 9.48 -2.49 -20.57
CA GLN A 387 9.96 -3.39 -19.53
C GLN A 387 10.97 -4.37 -20.14
N TYR A 388 12.20 -4.40 -19.62
CA TYR A 388 13.21 -5.39 -19.97
C TYR A 388 13.21 -6.53 -18.95
N SER A 389 13.26 -7.77 -19.43
CA SER A 389 13.43 -8.96 -18.61
C SER A 389 14.83 -9.55 -18.82
N ASN A 390 15.68 -9.55 -17.78
CA ASN A 390 16.99 -10.20 -17.78
C ASN A 390 16.87 -11.73 -17.95
N ARG A 391 15.76 -12.37 -17.54
CA ARG A 391 15.57 -13.83 -17.72
C ARG A 391 15.36 -14.22 -19.17
N SER A 392 14.49 -13.47 -19.86
CA SER A 392 14.11 -13.78 -21.23
C SER A 392 14.89 -12.95 -22.26
N HIS A 393 15.75 -12.04 -21.79
CA HIS A 393 16.47 -11.05 -22.59
C HIS A 393 15.56 -10.32 -23.59
N SER A 394 14.37 -9.94 -23.15
CA SER A 394 13.31 -9.42 -24.02
C SER A 394 12.64 -8.18 -23.46
N PHE A 395 12.21 -7.30 -24.36
CA PHE A 395 11.42 -6.12 -24.04
C PHE A 395 9.92 -6.40 -24.23
N THR A 396 9.12 -5.92 -23.27
CA THR A 396 7.66 -5.90 -23.32
C THR A 396 7.17 -4.46 -23.28
N THR A 397 6.38 -4.08 -24.29
CA THR A 397 5.87 -2.71 -24.49
C THR A 397 4.34 -2.73 -24.62
N ASP A 398 3.68 -1.69 -24.07
CA ASP A 398 2.23 -1.49 -24.13
C ASP A 398 1.91 -0.07 -24.64
N LEU A 399 0.88 0.09 -25.48
CA LEU A 399 0.46 1.40 -26.03
C LEU A 399 0.01 2.40 -24.96
N ASN A 400 -0.47 1.91 -23.81
CA ASN A 400 -0.88 2.73 -22.67
C ASN A 400 0.33 3.39 -21.99
N HIS A 401 1.53 2.85 -22.18
CA HIS A 401 2.77 3.37 -21.62
C HIS A 401 3.53 4.30 -22.60
N ILE A 402 2.90 4.69 -23.71
CA ILE A 402 3.50 5.56 -24.72
C ILE A 402 2.68 6.84 -24.87
N SER A 403 3.26 7.97 -24.50
CA SER A 403 2.66 9.29 -24.62
C SER A 403 3.27 10.05 -25.78
N ARG A 404 2.46 10.79 -26.55
CA ARG A 404 2.97 11.76 -27.53
C ARG A 404 2.98 13.14 -26.88
N LEU A 405 4.14 13.79 -26.86
CA LEU A 405 4.35 15.07 -26.17
C LEU A 405 4.02 16.29 -27.03
N ASN A 406 3.87 16.13 -28.35
CA ASN A 406 3.53 17.21 -29.27
C ASN A 406 2.24 16.94 -30.07
N ALA A 407 1.53 18.00 -30.46
CA ALA A 407 0.26 17.87 -31.17
C ALA A 407 0.39 17.13 -32.51
N TYR A 408 -0.53 16.21 -32.79
CA TYR A 408 -0.61 15.44 -34.05
C TYR A 408 -1.55 16.07 -35.10
N LYS A 409 -2.35 17.07 -34.72
CA LYS A 409 -3.25 17.82 -35.61
C LYS A 409 -4.04 16.88 -36.55
N SER A 410 -4.09 17.17 -37.85
CA SER A 410 -4.77 16.38 -38.88
C SER A 410 -3.94 15.21 -39.43
N SER A 411 -2.75 14.91 -38.88
CA SER A 411 -1.87 13.87 -39.45
C SER A 411 -2.44 12.45 -39.38
N ALA A 412 -3.46 12.23 -38.55
CA ALA A 412 -4.11 10.93 -38.34
C ALA A 412 -5.60 10.94 -38.72
N SER A 413 -6.04 11.83 -39.60
CA SER A 413 -7.46 11.98 -40.01
C SER A 413 -8.05 10.71 -40.64
N CYS A 414 -7.24 9.95 -41.38
CA CYS A 414 -7.61 8.68 -42.02
C CYS A 414 -8.11 7.61 -41.04
N ILE A 415 -7.69 7.67 -39.77
CA ILE A 415 -8.07 6.69 -38.73
C ILE A 415 -8.84 7.30 -37.57
N GLU A 416 -9.20 8.59 -37.67
CA GLU A 416 -9.78 9.36 -36.57
C GLU A 416 -11.08 8.75 -36.04
N LYS A 417 -11.93 8.24 -36.93
CA LYS A 417 -13.23 7.65 -36.59
C LYS A 417 -13.18 6.14 -36.32
N SER A 418 -12.19 5.44 -36.88
CA SER A 418 -12.12 3.97 -36.83
C SER A 418 -11.17 3.46 -35.73
N HIS A 419 -10.02 4.10 -35.53
CA HIS A 419 -8.96 3.64 -34.61
C HIS A 419 -8.41 4.80 -33.77
N SER A 420 -9.30 5.45 -33.01
CA SER A 420 -8.99 6.65 -32.23
C SER A 420 -7.81 6.49 -31.25
N HIS A 421 -7.64 5.29 -30.68
CA HIS A 421 -6.56 4.93 -29.77
C HIS A 421 -5.16 4.93 -30.41
N LEU A 422 -5.07 4.82 -31.75
CA LEU A 422 -3.81 4.83 -32.51
C LEU A 422 -3.47 6.20 -33.13
N ARG A 423 -4.33 7.21 -32.97
CA ARG A 423 -4.15 8.54 -33.57
C ARG A 423 -2.83 9.21 -33.21
N LYS A 424 -2.35 9.00 -31.98
CA LYS A 424 -1.07 9.54 -31.51
C LYS A 424 0.13 8.99 -32.30
N PHE A 425 -0.02 7.87 -33.01
CA PHE A 425 1.04 7.23 -33.78
C PHE A 425 0.96 7.51 -35.29
N CYS A 426 -0.25 7.50 -35.83
CA CYS A 426 -0.46 7.51 -37.28
C CYS A 426 -0.02 8.82 -37.98
N HIS A 427 0.59 8.64 -39.14
CA HIS A 427 0.72 9.66 -40.18
C HIS A 427 0.13 9.10 -41.47
N CYS A 428 -0.99 9.68 -41.92
CA CYS A 428 -1.76 9.15 -43.04
C CYS A 428 -0.94 9.11 -44.32
N ILE A 429 -1.00 7.97 -45.01
CA ILE A 429 -0.53 7.86 -46.39
C ILE A 429 -1.48 8.68 -47.26
N LYS A 430 -0.91 9.52 -48.14
CA LYS A 430 -1.69 10.37 -49.05
C LYS A 430 -2.23 9.60 -50.24
#